data_AF-A0A453DR88-F1
#
_entry.id   AF-A0A453DR88-F1
#
_cell.length_a   1.000
_cell.length_b   1.000
_cell.length_c   1.000
_cell.angle_alpha   90.00
_cell.angle_beta   90.00
_cell.angle_gamma   90.00
#
_symmetry.space_group_name_H-M   'P 1'
#
loop_
_entity.id
_entity.type
_entity.pdbx_description
1 polymer ?
#
loop_
_entity_poly.entity_id
_entity_poly.type
_entity_poly.pdbx_seq_one_letter_code
_entity_poly.pdbx_strand_id
1 'polypeptide(L)'
;LSDCIQEKVPADKITKVGDNYVLKDDPNIRLNARAYKMSKSRGNVINPDDVVSEYGADSLRLYEMFMGPLRDSKTWSTGGIEGVHRFLGRTWRLVVGAPLPDGSYKDGTMVTDVEPTFEQLRVLHKCMARVSEEIQETRFNTAISAMMEFVNAAYKWDTQPKSVIDSFVLLLSPFAPHLAEELWFRLGHAQSLAHEQFPEAKNEYLKESEIVLPVQINGKTRGTILVDKECSEDDVFQIAASDDRLSKYLDGKAIRKRIYVPGRILNVILDQQKKLFEEVKHKISLVGY
;
A
#
# COMPACT_ATOMS: atom_id res chain seq x y z
N LEU A 1 -5.63 30.06 -40.31
CA LEU A 1 -6.16 29.25 -39.20
C LEU A 1 -5.94 30.06 -37.91
N SER A 2 -6.31 31.35 -37.91
CA SER A 2 -7.68 31.86 -37.69
C SER A 2 -8.05 31.65 -36.23
N ASP A 3 -8.17 32.77 -35.50
CA ASP A 3 -8.37 32.88 -34.07
C ASP A 3 -9.49 31.97 -33.54
N CYS A 4 -9.12 30.77 -33.08
CA CYS A 4 -10.02 29.96 -32.28
C CYS A 4 -10.10 30.61 -30.89
N ILE A 5 -11.25 31.22 -30.58
CA ILE A 5 -11.58 31.66 -29.22
C ILE A 5 -11.53 30.42 -28.33
N GLN A 6 -10.53 30.35 -27.44
CA GLN A 6 -10.42 29.27 -26.46
C GLN A 6 -11.23 29.66 -25.23
N GLU A 7 -12.37 29.00 -25.05
CA GLU A 7 -13.19 29.14 -23.85
C GLU A 7 -12.76 28.13 -22.78
N LYS A 8 -12.61 28.58 -21.53
CA LYS A 8 -12.37 27.70 -20.39
C LYS A 8 -13.70 27.11 -19.94
N VAL A 9 -13.84 25.80 -20.00
CA VAL A 9 -15.02 25.09 -19.50
C VAL A 9 -14.80 24.67 -18.04
N PRO A 10 -15.72 24.99 -17.12
CA PRO A 10 -15.69 24.52 -15.73
C PRO A 10 -15.65 22.99 -15.60
N ALA A 11 -14.90 22.47 -14.63
CA ALA A 11 -14.66 21.02 -14.50
C ALA A 11 -15.94 20.19 -14.27
N ASP A 12 -16.95 20.76 -13.60
CA ASP A 12 -18.26 20.16 -13.33
C ASP A 12 -19.12 19.95 -14.59
N LYS A 13 -18.79 20.66 -15.68
CA LYS A 13 -19.43 20.51 -16.99
C LYS A 13 -18.72 19.53 -17.92
N ILE A 14 -17.67 18.86 -17.44
CA ILE A 14 -16.84 17.97 -18.24
C ILE A 14 -17.11 16.52 -17.84
N THR A 15 -17.20 15.62 -18.82
CA THR A 15 -17.23 14.17 -18.59
C THR A 15 -16.21 13.47 -19.50
N LYS A 16 -15.78 12.27 -19.11
CA LYS A 16 -14.82 11.47 -19.87
C LYS A 16 -15.57 10.38 -20.65
N VAL A 17 -15.34 10.31 -21.96
CA VAL A 17 -15.88 9.29 -22.86
C VAL A 17 -14.74 8.62 -23.62
N GLY A 18 -14.43 7.37 -23.26
CA GLY A 18 -13.23 6.68 -23.74
C GLY A 18 -11.97 7.44 -23.31
N ASP A 19 -11.14 7.82 -24.29
CA ASP A 19 -9.90 8.57 -24.06
C ASP A 19 -10.08 10.10 -24.15
N ASN A 20 -11.29 10.60 -24.44
CA ASN A 20 -11.54 12.03 -24.65
C ASN A 20 -12.32 12.66 -23.49
N TYR A 21 -12.07 13.94 -23.24
CA TYR A 21 -12.96 14.78 -22.43
C TYR A 21 -13.98 15.44 -23.36
N VAL A 22 -15.23 15.49 -22.92
CA VAL A 22 -16.35 16.08 -23.68
C VAL A 22 -17.22 16.94 -22.75
N LEU A 23 -18.00 17.84 -23.33
CA LEU A 23 -19.00 18.59 -22.57
C LEU A 23 -20.11 17.64 -22.12
N LYS A 24 -20.54 17.75 -20.86
CA LYS A 24 -21.60 16.90 -20.28
C LYS A 24 -22.94 17.10 -20.99
N ASP A 25 -23.23 18.33 -21.40
CA ASP A 25 -24.49 18.70 -22.06
C ASP A 25 -24.49 18.38 -23.56
N ASP A 26 -23.31 18.27 -24.19
CA ASP A 26 -23.15 17.83 -25.58
C ASP A 26 -21.87 16.99 -25.76
N PRO A 27 -21.98 15.66 -25.70
CA PRO A 27 -20.83 14.75 -25.84
C PRO A 27 -20.12 14.81 -27.20
N ASN A 28 -20.68 15.48 -28.22
CA ASN A 28 -20.00 15.66 -29.51
C ASN A 28 -18.91 16.74 -29.44
N ILE A 29 -18.99 17.66 -28.47
CA ILE A 29 -18.00 18.71 -28.26
C ILE A 29 -16.82 18.13 -27.48
N ARG A 30 -15.73 17.83 -28.18
CA ARG A 30 -14.48 17.34 -27.58
C ARG A 30 -13.66 18.49 -27.00
N LEU A 31 -13.16 18.28 -25.80
CA LEU A 31 -12.33 19.23 -25.06
C LEU A 31 -10.87 18.79 -25.11
N ASN A 32 -9.98 19.74 -25.39
CA ASN A 32 -8.54 19.52 -25.33
C ASN A 32 -8.04 19.80 -23.91
N ALA A 33 -7.73 18.74 -23.15
CA ALA A 33 -7.05 18.88 -21.86
C ALA A 33 -5.56 19.15 -22.08
N ARG A 34 -5.08 20.33 -21.66
CA ARG A 34 -3.65 20.68 -21.67
C ARG A 34 -3.24 21.19 -20.30
N ALA A 35 -2.17 20.64 -19.75
CA ALA A 35 -1.52 21.19 -18.59
C ALA A 35 -0.56 22.30 -19.02
N TYR A 36 -0.62 23.44 -18.35
CA TYR A 36 0.25 24.58 -18.60
C TYR A 36 1.01 24.92 -17.32
N LYS A 37 2.23 25.48 -17.48
CA LYS A 37 2.94 26.13 -16.37
C LYS A 37 2.02 27.16 -15.71
N MET A 38 1.97 27.16 -14.39
CA MET A 38 1.21 28.15 -13.63
C MET A 38 1.82 29.55 -13.80
N SER A 39 1.02 30.54 -14.18
CA SER A 39 1.44 31.96 -14.24
C SER A 39 0.26 32.92 -14.04
N LYS A 40 0.53 34.08 -13.43
CA LYS A 40 -0.48 35.13 -13.22
C LYS A 40 -1.14 35.56 -14.54
N SER A 41 -0.33 35.73 -15.59
CA SER A 41 -0.79 36.10 -16.94
C SER A 41 -1.77 35.09 -17.59
N ARG A 42 -1.75 33.83 -17.16
CA ARG A 42 -2.62 32.76 -17.69
C ARG A 42 -3.86 32.53 -16.83
N GLY A 43 -3.94 33.18 -15.66
CA GLY A 43 -5.04 33.00 -14.71
C GLY A 43 -5.28 31.53 -14.34
N ASN A 44 -4.19 30.76 -14.19
CA ASN A 44 -4.20 29.33 -13.82
C ASN A 44 -3.36 29.07 -12.55
N VAL A 45 -3.10 30.12 -11.77
CA VAL A 45 -2.45 30.01 -10.46
C VAL A 45 -3.48 29.52 -9.47
N ILE A 46 -3.12 28.50 -8.69
CA ILE A 46 -3.89 28.06 -7.54
C ILE A 46 -3.46 28.89 -6.34
N ASN A 47 -4.43 29.50 -5.65
CA ASN A 47 -4.14 30.25 -4.43
C ASN A 47 -3.95 29.25 -3.27
N PRO A 48 -2.76 29.20 -2.62
CA PRO A 48 -2.55 28.32 -1.48
C PRO A 48 -3.50 28.63 -0.32
N ASP A 49 -3.91 29.88 -0.13
CA ASP A 49 -4.81 30.26 0.97
C ASP A 49 -6.17 29.56 0.87
N ASP A 50 -6.70 29.40 -0.34
CA ASP A 50 -7.97 28.72 -0.58
C ASP A 50 -7.84 27.23 -0.19
N VAL A 51 -6.72 26.60 -0.57
CA VAL A 51 -6.44 25.19 -0.24
C VAL A 51 -6.25 25.01 1.26
N VAL A 52 -5.52 25.92 1.92
CA VAL A 52 -5.31 25.89 3.37
C VAL A 52 -6.62 26.10 4.12
N SER A 53 -7.48 27.00 3.65
CA SER A 53 -8.78 27.24 4.26
C SER A 53 -9.72 26.03 4.16
N GLU A 54 -9.63 25.26 3.08
CA GLU A 54 -10.52 24.11 2.84
C GLU A 54 -9.97 22.79 3.43
N TYR A 55 -8.66 22.56 3.33
CA TYR A 55 -8.03 21.26 3.68
C TYR A 55 -6.99 21.35 4.79
N GLY A 56 -6.57 22.55 5.20
CA GLY A 56 -5.51 22.78 6.16
C GLY A 56 -4.10 22.75 5.55
N ALA A 57 -3.14 23.37 6.26
CA ALA A 57 -1.75 23.52 5.81
C ALA A 57 -1.03 22.18 5.62
N ASP A 58 -1.27 21.21 6.49
CA ASP A 58 -0.61 19.90 6.39
C ASP A 58 -1.09 19.11 5.17
N SER A 59 -2.37 19.22 4.79
CA SER A 59 -2.88 18.60 3.56
C SER A 59 -2.21 19.18 2.33
N LEU A 60 -2.04 20.50 2.26
CA LEU A 60 -1.33 21.17 1.16
C LEU A 60 0.13 20.67 1.09
N ARG A 61 0.86 20.71 2.21
CA ARG A 61 2.26 20.25 2.29
C ARG A 61 2.41 18.80 1.84
N LEU A 62 1.61 17.89 2.38
CA LEU A 62 1.66 16.49 2.01
C LEU A 62 1.35 16.31 0.53
N TYR A 63 0.34 17.01 0.01
CA TYR A 63 -0.03 16.88 -1.39
C TYR A 63 1.12 17.25 -2.31
N GLU A 64 1.76 18.41 -2.11
CA GLU A 64 2.90 18.86 -2.91
C GLU A 64 4.06 17.84 -2.91
N MET A 65 4.35 17.25 -1.74
CA MET A 65 5.37 16.22 -1.57
C MET A 65 4.95 14.85 -2.14
N PHE A 66 3.66 14.55 -2.20
CA PHE A 66 3.12 13.25 -2.59
C PHE A 66 2.84 13.10 -4.09
N MET A 67 2.66 14.20 -4.82
CA MET A 67 2.33 14.21 -6.27
C MET A 67 3.33 13.46 -7.16
N GLY A 68 4.52 13.13 -6.66
CA GLY A 68 5.54 12.37 -7.36
C GLY A 68 6.94 12.73 -6.88
N PRO A 69 7.99 12.22 -7.55
CA PRO A 69 9.38 12.54 -7.22
C PRO A 69 9.62 14.05 -7.19
N LEU A 70 10.39 14.55 -6.23
CA LEU A 70 10.60 15.99 -6.03
C LEU A 70 11.13 16.70 -7.28
N ARG A 71 11.96 16.01 -8.07
CA ARG A 71 12.66 16.54 -9.25
C ARG A 71 11.77 16.66 -10.49
N ASP A 72 10.61 16.03 -10.48
CA ASP A 72 9.75 15.94 -11.66
C ASP A 72 8.73 17.08 -11.69
N SER A 73 8.45 17.59 -12.90
CA SER A 73 7.34 18.51 -13.11
C SER A 73 6.01 17.77 -12.98
N LYS A 74 5.14 18.27 -12.10
CA LYS A 74 3.83 17.67 -11.85
C LYS A 74 2.71 18.61 -12.30
N THR A 75 1.61 18.03 -12.77
CA THR A 75 0.39 18.76 -13.07
C THR A 75 -0.46 18.84 -11.82
N TRP A 76 -0.83 20.04 -11.40
CA TRP A 76 -1.71 20.23 -10.24
C TRP A 76 -3.10 19.63 -10.50
N SER A 77 -3.63 18.91 -9.51
CA SER A 77 -5.00 18.39 -9.53
C SER A 77 -5.62 18.52 -8.13
N THR A 78 -6.55 19.45 -7.95
CA THR A 78 -7.17 19.71 -6.64
C THR A 78 -7.81 18.45 -6.05
N GLY A 79 -8.41 17.58 -6.86
CA GLY A 79 -8.98 16.31 -6.39
C GLY A 79 -7.94 15.33 -5.80
N GLY A 80 -6.64 15.52 -6.08
CA GLY A 80 -5.58 14.73 -5.45
C GLY A 80 -5.35 15.07 -3.97
N ILE A 81 -5.70 16.29 -3.54
CA ILE A 81 -5.57 16.73 -2.13
C ILE A 81 -6.48 15.92 -1.22
N GLU A 82 -7.68 15.55 -1.68
CA GLU A 82 -8.62 14.74 -0.92
C GLU A 82 -8.02 13.41 -0.44
N GLY A 83 -7.08 12.83 -1.21
CA GLY A 83 -6.38 11.61 -0.83
C GLY A 83 -5.52 11.79 0.42
N VAL A 84 -4.69 12.83 0.45
CA VAL A 84 -3.83 13.12 1.60
C VAL A 84 -4.63 13.66 2.78
N HIS A 85 -5.67 14.45 2.55
CA HIS A 85 -6.57 14.93 3.60
C HIS A 85 -7.28 13.75 4.29
N ARG A 86 -7.76 12.76 3.53
CA ARG A 86 -8.32 11.52 4.09
C ARG A 86 -7.30 10.69 4.85
N PHE A 87 -6.05 10.66 4.40
CA PHE A 87 -4.97 10.01 5.14
C PHE A 87 -4.75 10.68 6.50
N LEU A 88 -4.61 12.01 6.55
CA LEU A 88 -4.47 12.76 7.79
C LEU A 88 -5.67 12.56 8.72
N GLY A 89 -6.90 12.59 8.20
CA GLY A 89 -8.11 12.31 8.98
C GLY A 89 -8.22 10.85 9.45
N ARG A 90 -7.58 9.89 8.78
CA ARG A 90 -7.45 8.51 9.27
C ARG A 90 -6.39 8.42 10.36
N THR A 91 -5.25 9.07 10.19
CA THR A 91 -4.22 9.16 11.24
C THR A 91 -4.80 9.77 12.52
N TRP A 92 -5.55 10.86 12.40
CA TRP A 92 -6.27 11.45 13.54
C TRP A 92 -7.17 10.44 14.24
N ARG A 93 -8.06 9.78 13.49
CA ARG A 93 -9.02 8.83 14.06
C ARG A 93 -8.37 7.55 14.62
N LEU A 94 -7.20 7.16 14.11
CA LEU A 94 -6.41 6.06 14.67
C LEU A 94 -5.97 6.39 16.11
N VAL A 95 -5.58 7.64 16.36
CA VAL A 95 -5.08 8.09 17.68
C VAL A 95 -6.21 8.59 18.58
N VAL A 96 -7.10 9.46 18.08
CA VAL A 96 -8.12 10.14 18.89
C VAL A 96 -9.46 9.40 18.91
N GLY A 97 -9.71 8.53 17.92
CA GLY A 97 -10.96 7.80 17.76
C GLY A 97 -11.94 8.47 16.81
N ALA A 98 -13.10 7.84 16.61
CA ALA A 98 -14.14 8.38 15.75
C ALA A 98 -14.85 9.58 16.41
N PRO A 99 -15.30 10.57 15.62
CA PRO A 99 -16.12 11.65 16.15
C PRO A 99 -17.44 11.10 16.71
N LEU A 100 -17.96 11.78 17.72
CA LEU A 100 -19.30 11.61 18.27
C LEU A 100 -20.35 12.10 17.26
N PRO A 101 -21.64 11.75 17.44
CA PRO A 101 -22.71 12.15 16.51
C PRO A 101 -22.86 13.67 16.33
N ASP A 102 -22.43 14.46 17.30
CA ASP A 102 -22.43 15.93 17.26
C ASP A 102 -21.16 16.52 16.59
N GLY A 103 -20.26 15.67 16.12
CA GLY A 103 -18.99 16.06 15.49
C GLY A 103 -17.84 16.31 16.47
N SER A 104 -18.08 16.26 17.78
CA SER A 104 -17.04 16.42 18.79
C SER A 104 -16.21 15.13 18.95
N TYR A 105 -15.06 15.23 19.63
CA TYR A 105 -14.22 14.08 19.97
C TYR A 105 -14.23 13.89 21.49
N LYS A 106 -14.15 12.63 21.92
CA LYS A 106 -13.98 12.33 23.35
C LYS A 106 -12.63 12.85 23.83
N ASP A 107 -12.57 13.20 25.11
CA ASP A 107 -11.30 13.45 25.78
C ASP A 107 -10.47 12.15 25.83
N GLY A 108 -9.16 12.28 25.65
CA GLY A 108 -8.21 11.17 25.61
C GLY A 108 -7.90 10.65 24.20
N THR A 109 -7.36 9.43 24.14
CA THR A 109 -6.93 8.76 22.91
C THR A 109 -7.36 7.29 22.91
N MET A 110 -7.34 6.66 21.73
CA MET A 110 -7.51 5.21 21.53
C MET A 110 -6.23 4.43 21.86
N VAL A 111 -5.16 5.12 22.23
CA VAL A 111 -3.84 4.58 22.47
C VAL A 111 -3.78 3.98 23.86
N THR A 112 -3.12 2.82 23.98
CA THR A 112 -3.07 2.01 25.19
C THR A 112 -1.63 1.83 25.66
N ASP A 113 -1.41 1.86 26.97
CA ASP A 113 -0.12 1.59 27.62
C ASP A 113 0.13 0.07 27.74
N VAL A 114 0.13 -0.62 26.60
CA VAL A 114 0.44 -2.06 26.50
C VAL A 114 1.75 -2.26 25.75
N GLU A 115 2.44 -3.35 26.05
CA GLU A 115 3.63 -3.74 25.28
C GLU A 115 3.23 -4.09 23.84
N PRO A 116 3.94 -3.54 22.82
CA PRO A 116 3.66 -3.86 21.44
C PRO A 116 4.06 -5.30 21.11
N THR A 117 3.25 -5.94 20.28
CA THR A 117 3.59 -7.24 19.71
C THR A 117 4.80 -7.14 18.77
N PHE A 118 5.48 -8.26 18.54
CA PHE A 118 6.60 -8.34 17.60
C PHE A 118 6.21 -7.85 16.19
N GLU A 119 5.02 -8.22 15.71
CA GLU A 119 4.53 -7.79 14.39
C GLU A 119 4.21 -6.29 14.33
N GLN A 120 3.71 -5.68 15.41
CA GLN A 120 3.53 -4.23 15.49
C GLN A 120 4.88 -3.50 15.40
N LEU A 121 5.88 -3.97 16.15
CA LEU A 121 7.25 -3.44 16.10
C LEU A 121 7.87 -3.62 14.71
N ARG A 122 7.66 -4.77 14.06
CA ARG A 122 8.10 -5.04 12.69
C ARG A 122 7.52 -4.07 11.68
N VAL A 123 6.22 -3.83 11.74
CA VAL A 123 5.55 -2.85 10.86
C VAL A 123 6.11 -1.44 11.10
N LEU A 124 6.27 -1.03 12.36
CA LEU A 124 6.82 0.27 12.73
C LEU A 124 8.26 0.44 12.23
N HIS A 125 9.15 -0.50 12.54
CA HIS A 125 10.57 -0.39 12.20
C HIS A 125 10.80 -0.46 10.69
N LYS A 126 10.01 -1.23 9.94
CA LYS A 126 10.00 -1.17 8.46
C LYS A 126 9.60 0.21 7.96
N CYS A 127 8.56 0.83 8.56
CA CYS A 127 8.16 2.19 8.23
C CYS A 127 9.28 3.20 8.55
N MET A 128 9.89 3.12 9.74
CA MET A 128 11.01 3.99 10.15
C MET A 128 12.17 3.89 9.15
N ALA A 129 12.64 2.68 8.84
CA ALA A 129 13.77 2.46 7.94
C ALA A 129 13.49 3.06 6.55
N ARG A 130 12.29 2.80 6.02
CA ARG A 130 11.87 3.33 4.72
C ARG A 130 11.75 4.85 4.76
N VAL A 131 11.04 5.44 5.72
CA VAL A 131 10.89 6.89 5.81
C VAL A 131 12.24 7.59 5.94
N SER A 132 13.15 7.08 6.78
CA SER A 132 14.49 7.64 6.93
C SER A 132 15.28 7.61 5.62
N GLU A 133 15.32 6.47 4.91
CA GLU A 133 16.00 6.38 3.62
C GLU A 133 15.38 7.33 2.59
N GLU A 134 14.06 7.36 2.49
CA GLU A 134 13.33 8.16 1.50
C GLU A 134 13.48 9.67 1.76
N ILE A 135 13.62 10.10 3.02
CA ILE A 135 13.97 11.48 3.39
C ILE A 135 15.39 11.82 2.91
N GLN A 136 16.38 10.98 3.21
CA GLN A 136 17.78 11.20 2.79
C GLN A 136 17.90 11.31 1.27
N GLU A 137 17.14 10.48 0.57
CA GLU A 137 17.13 10.42 -0.89
C GLU A 137 16.18 11.43 -1.54
N THR A 138 15.51 12.29 -0.76
CA THR A 138 14.54 13.30 -1.23
C THR A 138 13.35 12.73 -2.02
N ARG A 139 12.95 11.52 -1.70
CA ARG A 139 11.82 10.77 -2.29
C ARG A 139 10.60 10.83 -1.36
N PHE A 140 10.08 12.02 -1.13
CA PHE A 140 9.03 12.26 -0.13
C PHE A 140 7.71 11.53 -0.43
N ASN A 141 7.36 11.32 -1.70
CA ASN A 141 6.14 10.63 -2.10
C ASN A 141 6.13 9.17 -1.64
N THR A 142 7.26 8.48 -1.69
CA THR A 142 7.40 7.10 -1.22
C THR A 142 7.53 7.03 0.30
N ALA A 143 8.10 8.04 0.97
CA ALA A 143 8.03 8.17 2.43
C ALA A 143 6.58 8.28 2.94
N ILE A 144 5.78 9.14 2.32
CA ILE A 144 4.35 9.30 2.64
C ILE A 144 3.59 7.99 2.35
N SER A 145 3.92 7.30 1.26
CA SER A 145 3.33 5.99 0.94
C SER A 145 3.61 4.96 2.03
N ALA A 146 4.84 4.91 2.56
CA ALA A 146 5.21 4.03 3.67
C ALA A 146 4.40 4.34 4.94
N MET A 147 4.18 5.62 5.26
CA MET A 147 3.32 6.01 6.38
C MET A 147 1.84 5.65 6.16
N MET A 148 1.33 5.75 4.92
CA MET A 148 -0.01 5.28 4.58
C MET A 148 -0.14 3.76 4.77
N GLU A 149 0.87 2.98 4.37
CA GLU A 149 0.94 1.54 4.61
C GLU A 149 0.95 1.20 6.10
N PHE A 150 1.72 1.93 6.91
CA PHE A 150 1.71 1.80 8.37
C PHE A 150 0.31 2.03 8.94
N VAL A 151 -0.35 3.14 8.58
CA VAL A 151 -1.72 3.43 9.06
C VAL A 151 -2.70 2.34 8.61
N ASN A 152 -2.57 1.81 7.40
CA ASN A 152 -3.39 0.69 6.93
C ASN A 152 -3.22 -0.59 7.77
N ALA A 153 -2.00 -0.88 8.22
CA ALA A 153 -1.73 -2.01 9.10
C ALA A 153 -2.26 -1.74 10.52
N ALA A 154 -1.99 -0.54 11.06
CA ALA A 154 -2.39 -0.15 12.41
C ALA A 154 -3.91 -0.21 12.62
N TYR A 155 -4.69 0.16 11.61
CA TYR A 155 -6.15 0.06 11.64
C TYR A 155 -6.70 -1.36 11.82
N LYS A 156 -5.88 -2.39 11.61
CA LYS A 156 -6.27 -3.81 11.77
C LYS A 156 -5.87 -4.37 13.14
N TRP A 157 -5.16 -3.62 13.96
CA TRP A 157 -4.72 -4.07 15.27
C TRP A 157 -5.83 -3.90 16.30
N ASP A 158 -5.90 -4.84 17.24
CA ASP A 158 -6.83 -4.79 18.36
C ASP A 158 -6.49 -3.65 19.35
N THR A 159 -5.20 -3.36 19.49
CA THR A 159 -4.67 -2.31 20.37
C THR A 159 -3.71 -1.40 19.62
N GLN A 160 -3.57 -0.16 20.10
CA GLN A 160 -2.63 0.83 19.59
C GLN A 160 -1.60 1.13 20.68
N PRO A 161 -0.47 0.41 20.75
CA PRO A 161 0.56 0.62 21.78
C PRO A 161 1.13 2.03 21.72
N LYS A 162 1.19 2.72 22.86
CA LYS A 162 1.68 4.11 22.93
C LYS A 162 3.06 4.31 22.33
N SER A 163 4.01 3.45 22.69
CA SER A 163 5.39 3.54 22.19
C SER A 163 5.49 3.46 20.66
N VAL A 164 4.59 2.70 20.02
CA VAL A 164 4.52 2.57 18.56
C VAL A 164 3.92 3.81 17.92
N ILE A 165 2.83 4.34 18.50
CA ILE A 165 2.14 5.52 18.00
C ILE A 165 2.99 6.79 18.18
N ASP A 166 3.64 6.96 19.33
CA ASP A 166 4.56 8.07 19.60
C ASP A 166 5.65 8.14 18.52
N SER A 167 6.27 7.00 18.23
CA SER A 167 7.30 6.90 17.18
C SER A 167 6.75 7.24 15.79
N PHE A 168 5.54 6.80 15.46
CA PHE A 168 4.92 7.13 14.19
C PHE A 168 4.58 8.63 14.06
N VAL A 169 4.12 9.27 15.14
CA VAL A 169 3.86 10.72 15.17
C VAL A 169 5.15 11.51 14.90
N LEU A 170 6.29 11.07 15.44
CA LEU A 170 7.60 11.65 15.12
C LEU A 170 7.98 11.49 13.65
N LEU A 171 7.72 10.32 13.03
CA LEU A 171 7.94 10.12 11.59
C LEU A 171 7.07 11.04 10.72
N LEU A 172 5.84 11.32 11.16
CA LEU A 172 4.89 12.19 10.46
C LEU A 172 5.29 13.67 10.53
N SER A 173 5.97 14.07 11.60
CA SER A 173 6.24 15.48 11.93
C SER A 173 6.92 16.32 10.84
N PRO A 174 7.89 15.82 10.04
CA PRO A 174 8.48 16.63 8.97
C PRO A 174 7.46 16.95 7.86
N PHE A 175 6.45 16.09 7.71
CA PHE A 175 5.46 16.19 6.64
C PHE A 175 4.22 16.98 7.09
N ALA A 176 3.63 16.62 8.23
CA ALA A 176 2.42 17.23 8.80
C ALA A 176 2.66 17.70 10.26
N PRO A 177 3.46 18.75 10.47
CA PRO A 177 3.88 19.14 11.82
C PRO A 177 2.74 19.62 12.71
N HIS A 178 1.71 20.27 12.16
CA HIS A 178 0.63 20.81 12.99
C HIS A 178 -0.24 19.68 13.55
N LEU A 179 -0.60 18.71 12.71
CA LEU A 179 -1.30 17.49 13.13
C LEU A 179 -0.43 16.68 14.09
N ALA A 180 0.87 16.53 13.79
CA ALA A 180 1.77 15.77 14.64
C ALA A 180 1.88 16.39 16.05
N GLU A 181 2.01 17.72 16.17
CA GLU A 181 2.06 18.41 17.47
C GLU A 181 0.77 18.25 18.28
N GLU A 182 -0.39 18.43 17.63
CA GLU A 182 -1.67 18.23 18.31
C GLU A 182 -1.84 16.78 18.80
N LEU A 183 -1.43 15.80 17.99
CA LEU A 183 -1.44 14.39 18.40
C LEU A 183 -0.47 14.13 19.54
N TRP A 184 0.74 14.70 19.48
CA TRP A 184 1.77 14.55 20.52
C TRP A 184 1.29 15.09 21.87
N PHE A 185 0.66 16.27 21.88
CA PHE A 185 0.07 16.83 23.08
C PHE A 185 -1.08 15.98 23.62
N ARG A 186 -1.96 15.47 22.74
CA ARG A 186 -3.05 14.55 23.13
C ARG A 186 -2.56 13.22 23.66
N LEU A 187 -1.39 12.77 23.23
CA LEU A 187 -0.68 11.62 23.79
C LEU A 187 -0.08 11.95 25.18
N GLY A 188 -0.24 13.16 25.70
CA GLY A 188 0.15 13.53 27.07
C GLY A 188 1.58 14.06 27.17
N HIS A 189 2.24 14.35 26.05
CA HIS A 189 3.55 14.99 26.05
C HIS A 189 3.41 16.51 26.24
N ALA A 190 4.18 17.08 27.16
CA ALA A 190 4.09 18.51 27.49
C ALA A 190 5.02 19.40 26.66
N GLN A 191 6.05 18.82 26.04
CA GLN A 191 7.04 19.53 25.24
C GLN A 191 6.76 19.30 23.75
N SER A 192 7.13 20.29 22.94
CA SER A 192 7.03 20.22 21.49
C SER A 192 7.86 19.05 20.95
N LEU A 193 7.26 18.27 20.05
CA LEU A 193 7.96 17.16 19.39
C LEU A 193 9.14 17.62 18.53
N ALA A 194 9.23 18.92 18.20
CA ALA A 194 10.31 19.45 17.37
C ALA A 194 11.70 19.35 18.05
N HIS A 195 11.73 19.08 19.36
CA HIS A 195 12.94 18.87 20.14
C HIS A 195 13.25 17.40 20.42
N GLU A 196 12.36 16.49 20.02
CA GLU A 196 12.54 15.05 20.18
C GLU A 196 13.52 14.49 19.14
N GLN A 197 14.15 13.37 19.48
CA GLN A 197 15.01 12.67 18.54
C GLN A 197 14.18 12.00 17.45
N PHE A 198 14.66 12.08 16.21
CA PHE A 198 14.02 11.35 15.11
C PHE A 198 14.19 9.84 15.31
N PRO A 199 13.13 9.03 15.18
CA PRO A 199 13.17 7.62 15.53
C PRO A 199 14.07 6.79 14.59
N GLU A 200 14.84 5.88 15.16
CA GLU A 200 15.75 4.99 14.43
C GLU A 200 15.23 3.54 14.36
N ALA A 201 15.36 2.93 13.19
CA ALA A 201 14.95 1.54 12.98
C ALA A 201 15.95 0.57 13.61
N LYS A 202 15.44 -0.45 14.33
CA LYS A 202 16.26 -1.52 14.89
C LYS A 202 16.32 -2.71 13.93
N ASN A 203 17.54 -3.13 13.60
CA ASN A 203 17.80 -4.22 12.63
C ASN A 203 17.13 -5.57 12.99
N GLU A 204 16.87 -5.83 14.27
CA GLU A 204 16.22 -7.06 14.72
C GLU A 204 14.80 -7.23 14.15
N TYR A 205 14.07 -6.12 13.96
CA TYR A 205 12.71 -6.13 13.40
C TYR A 205 12.67 -5.99 11.88
N LEU A 206 13.80 -5.70 11.23
CA LEU A 206 13.87 -5.57 9.76
C LEU A 206 14.04 -6.92 9.06
N LYS A 207 14.45 -7.95 9.80
CA LYS A 207 14.64 -9.29 9.24
C LYS A 207 13.31 -9.84 8.74
N GLU A 208 13.31 -10.34 7.52
CA GLU A 208 12.22 -11.17 7.04
C GLU A 208 12.35 -12.56 7.66
N SER A 209 11.62 -12.81 8.74
CA SER A 209 11.46 -14.16 9.29
C SER A 209 10.71 -15.02 8.30
N GLU A 210 9.57 -14.55 7.81
CA GLU A 210 8.70 -15.32 6.93
C GLU A 210 8.63 -14.77 5.50
N ILE A 211 8.54 -15.68 4.53
CA ILE A 211 8.40 -15.43 3.10
C ILE A 211 7.19 -16.18 2.54
N VAL A 212 6.53 -15.59 1.53
CA VAL A 212 5.47 -16.28 0.77
C VAL A 212 6.15 -17.10 -0.33
N LEU A 213 6.27 -18.41 -0.12
CA LEU A 213 6.92 -19.32 -1.05
C LEU A 213 5.90 -19.95 -2.02
N PRO A 214 6.03 -19.73 -3.34
CA PRO A 214 5.20 -20.43 -4.33
C PRO A 214 5.51 -21.92 -4.37
N VAL A 215 4.45 -22.74 -4.45
CA VAL A 215 4.54 -24.20 -4.56
C VAL A 215 4.09 -24.65 -5.95
N GLN A 216 4.96 -25.37 -6.63
CA GLN A 216 4.72 -25.99 -7.93
C GLN A 216 4.62 -27.51 -7.80
N ILE A 217 3.78 -28.09 -8.67
CA ILE A 217 3.65 -29.54 -8.81
C ILE A 217 3.78 -29.87 -10.29
N ASN A 218 4.80 -30.64 -10.65
CA ASN A 218 5.20 -30.89 -12.04
C ASN A 218 5.33 -29.59 -12.85
N GLY A 219 5.95 -28.56 -12.25
CA GLY A 219 6.21 -27.26 -12.88
C GLY A 219 4.99 -26.33 -13.02
N LYS A 220 3.82 -26.72 -12.53
CA LYS A 220 2.63 -25.83 -12.49
C LYS A 220 2.41 -25.30 -11.09
N THR A 221 2.33 -23.98 -10.93
CA THR A 221 2.02 -23.34 -9.63
C THR A 221 0.63 -23.73 -9.14
N ARG A 222 0.53 -24.23 -7.91
CA ARG A 222 -0.71 -24.70 -7.30
C ARG A 222 -1.16 -23.86 -6.10
N GLY A 223 -0.25 -23.08 -5.53
CA GLY A 223 -0.52 -22.19 -4.41
C GLY A 223 0.75 -21.56 -3.87
N THR A 224 0.63 -20.93 -2.72
CA THR A 224 1.72 -20.33 -1.96
C THR A 224 1.58 -20.74 -0.49
N ILE A 225 2.70 -20.94 0.18
CA ILE A 225 2.76 -21.20 1.63
C ILE A 225 3.60 -20.12 2.30
N LEU A 226 3.33 -19.85 3.58
CA LEU A 226 4.15 -18.97 4.41
C LEU A 226 5.20 -19.84 5.10
N VAL A 227 6.49 -19.50 4.95
CA VAL A 227 7.58 -20.28 5.55
C VAL A 227 8.67 -19.34 6.07
N ASP A 228 9.41 -19.78 7.07
CA ASP A 228 10.60 -19.04 7.49
C ASP A 228 11.65 -18.99 6.36
N LYS A 229 12.39 -17.88 6.26
CA LYS A 229 13.43 -17.67 5.25
C LYS A 229 14.56 -18.70 5.35
N GLU A 230 14.80 -19.21 6.56
CA GLU A 230 15.81 -20.23 6.86
C GLU A 230 15.21 -21.64 6.97
N CYS A 231 13.94 -21.81 6.57
CA CYS A 231 13.26 -23.11 6.63
C CYS A 231 13.92 -24.13 5.69
N SER A 232 14.12 -25.35 6.21
CA SER A 232 14.77 -26.43 5.45
C SER A 232 13.84 -26.97 4.35
N GLU A 233 14.40 -27.66 3.36
CA GLU A 233 13.59 -28.28 2.29
C GLU A 233 12.51 -29.21 2.87
N ASP A 234 12.83 -29.98 3.91
CA ASP A 234 11.91 -30.93 4.52
C ASP A 234 10.78 -30.23 5.26
N ASP A 235 11.08 -29.19 6.03
CA ASP A 235 10.07 -28.41 6.76
C ASP A 235 9.11 -27.71 5.79
N VAL A 236 9.65 -27.07 4.75
CA VAL A 236 8.87 -26.43 3.68
C VAL A 236 7.96 -27.45 2.99
N PHE A 237 8.47 -28.67 2.73
CA PHE A 237 7.67 -29.74 2.15
C PHE A 237 6.55 -30.21 3.10
N GLN A 238 6.82 -30.37 4.40
CA GLN A 238 5.81 -30.76 5.38
C GLN A 238 4.69 -29.71 5.49
N ILE A 239 5.05 -28.43 5.48
CA ILE A 239 4.08 -27.32 5.46
C ILE A 239 3.23 -27.41 4.18
N ALA A 240 3.86 -27.61 3.02
CA ALA A 240 3.14 -27.78 1.75
C ALA A 240 2.23 -29.02 1.74
N ALA A 241 2.65 -30.12 2.37
CA ALA A 241 1.88 -31.36 2.45
C ALA A 241 0.71 -31.28 3.43
N SER A 242 0.81 -30.41 4.44
CA SER A 242 -0.23 -30.18 5.45
C SER A 242 -1.24 -29.10 5.05
N ASP A 243 -0.97 -28.32 4.00
CA ASP A 243 -1.90 -27.32 3.48
C ASP A 243 -3.05 -27.98 2.71
N ASP A 244 -4.30 -27.73 3.14
CA ASP A 244 -5.52 -28.33 2.57
C ASP A 244 -5.67 -28.13 1.04
N ARG A 245 -5.10 -27.06 0.48
CA ARG A 245 -5.20 -26.75 -0.96
C ARG A 245 -4.15 -27.51 -1.74
N LEU A 246 -3.02 -27.84 -1.14
CA LEU A 246 -1.86 -28.47 -1.76
C LEU A 246 -1.80 -29.98 -1.52
N SER A 247 -2.21 -30.45 -0.34
CA SER A 247 -2.23 -31.86 0.08
C SER A 247 -2.93 -32.76 -0.93
N LYS A 248 -4.09 -32.34 -1.45
CA LYS A 248 -4.87 -33.06 -2.49
C LYS A 248 -4.08 -33.41 -3.75
N TYR A 249 -3.00 -32.68 -4.04
CA TYR A 249 -2.14 -32.96 -5.19
C TYR A 249 -0.99 -33.90 -4.86
N LEU A 250 -0.65 -34.07 -3.58
CA LEU A 250 0.48 -34.85 -3.05
C LEU A 250 0.01 -36.20 -2.49
N ASP A 251 -1.18 -36.26 -1.91
CA ASP A 251 -1.74 -37.46 -1.28
C ASP A 251 -1.79 -38.65 -2.23
N GLY A 252 -1.27 -39.79 -1.76
CA GLY A 252 -1.26 -41.05 -2.48
C GLY A 252 -0.38 -41.10 -3.73
N LYS A 253 0.47 -40.08 -3.97
CA LYS A 253 1.35 -40.03 -5.15
C LYS A 253 2.81 -40.22 -4.79
N ALA A 254 3.51 -41.01 -5.60
CA ALA A 254 4.95 -41.18 -5.47
C ALA A 254 5.69 -39.89 -5.86
N ILE A 255 6.50 -39.40 -4.93
CA ILE A 255 7.34 -38.21 -5.14
C ILE A 255 8.66 -38.67 -5.76
N ARG A 256 8.92 -38.22 -6.99
CA ARG A 256 10.14 -38.54 -7.71
C ARG A 256 11.30 -37.65 -7.28
N LYS A 257 11.04 -36.35 -7.13
CA LYS A 257 12.05 -35.36 -6.78
C LYS A 257 11.41 -34.12 -6.18
N ARG A 258 12.05 -33.54 -5.18
CA ARG A 258 11.76 -32.21 -4.66
C ARG A 258 12.87 -31.26 -5.12
N ILE A 259 12.48 -30.06 -5.53
CA ILE A 259 13.42 -28.99 -5.91
C ILE A 259 13.05 -27.78 -5.08
N TYR A 260 13.84 -27.54 -4.05
CA TYR A 260 13.73 -26.34 -3.23
C TYR A 260 14.81 -25.34 -3.61
N VAL A 261 14.39 -24.11 -3.91
CA VAL A 261 15.28 -22.97 -4.03
C VAL A 261 14.94 -22.02 -2.88
N PRO A 262 15.80 -21.90 -1.85
CA PRO A 262 15.54 -21.06 -0.69
C PRO A 262 15.15 -19.64 -1.09
N GLY A 263 14.11 -19.11 -0.45
CA GLY A 263 13.62 -17.76 -0.77
C GLY A 263 12.80 -17.64 -2.06
N ARG A 264 12.72 -18.68 -2.90
CA ARG A 264 12.16 -18.56 -4.26
C ARG A 264 11.03 -19.52 -4.58
N ILE A 265 11.22 -20.83 -4.44
CA ILE A 265 10.21 -21.80 -4.88
C ILE A 265 10.40 -23.19 -4.27
N LEU A 266 9.30 -23.91 -4.05
CA LEU A 266 9.28 -25.36 -3.91
C LEU A 266 8.59 -25.99 -5.14
N ASN A 267 9.28 -26.85 -5.88
CA ASN A 267 8.68 -27.64 -6.97
C ASN A 267 8.74 -29.13 -6.65
N VAL A 268 7.58 -29.76 -6.54
CA VAL A 268 7.44 -31.19 -6.29
C VAL A 268 7.16 -31.92 -7.60
N ILE A 269 8.08 -32.80 -7.99
CA ILE A 269 7.97 -33.66 -9.17
C ILE A 269 7.38 -34.99 -8.72
N LEU A 270 6.21 -35.31 -9.23
CA LEU A 270 5.49 -36.56 -8.98
C LEU A 270 5.77 -37.53 -10.13
N ASP A 271 5.76 -38.83 -9.84
CA ASP A 271 5.80 -39.82 -10.91
C ASP A 271 4.56 -39.71 -11.79
N GLN A 272 4.78 -39.70 -13.11
CA GLN A 272 3.67 -39.76 -14.03
C GLN A 272 3.11 -41.18 -14.01
N GLN A 273 1.85 -41.34 -13.60
CA GLN A 273 1.08 -42.50 -14.02
C GLN A 273 1.11 -42.51 -15.55
N LYS A 274 1.88 -43.44 -16.13
CA LYS A 274 1.69 -43.82 -17.53
C LYS A 274 0.21 -44.16 -17.65
N LYS A 275 -0.56 -43.32 -18.35
CA LYS A 275 -1.87 -43.74 -18.86
C LYS A 275 -1.59 -44.99 -19.67
N LEU A 276 -1.99 -46.15 -19.15
CA LEU A 276 -2.01 -47.40 -19.90
C LEU A 276 -3.04 -47.18 -21.03
N PHE A 277 -2.58 -46.73 -22.18
CA PHE A 277 -3.35 -46.81 -23.43
C PHE A 277 -3.11 -48.21 -24.00
N GLU A 278 -3.69 -49.21 -23.35
CA GLU A 278 -3.63 -50.61 -23.80
C GLU A 278 -5.04 -51.20 -23.83
N GLU A 279 -5.93 -50.60 -24.60
CA GLU A 279 -7.19 -51.22 -25.02
C GLU A 279 -7.71 -50.45 -26.22
N VAL A 280 -7.57 -51.03 -27.44
CA VAL A 280 -8.40 -50.82 -28.65
C VAL A 280 -7.78 -51.55 -29.87
N LYS A 281 -6.52 -52.01 -29.84
CA LYS A 281 -5.91 -52.69 -31.01
C LYS A 281 -6.28 -54.16 -31.25
N HIS A 282 -7.24 -54.74 -30.53
CA HIS A 282 -7.67 -56.14 -30.72
C HIS A 282 -9.15 -56.32 -31.13
N LYS A 283 -9.71 -55.37 -31.88
CA LYS A 283 -11.04 -55.54 -32.51
C LYS A 283 -11.04 -55.25 -34.01
N ILE A 284 -10.05 -55.77 -34.74
CA ILE A 284 -10.16 -55.94 -36.20
C ILE A 284 -9.52 -57.28 -36.57
N SER A 285 -10.22 -58.37 -36.31
CA SER A 285 -10.11 -59.58 -37.10
C SER A 285 -11.41 -60.38 -36.96
N LEU A 286 -11.88 -60.92 -38.09
CA LEU A 286 -12.97 -61.88 -38.26
C LEU A 286 -14.39 -61.29 -38.32
N VAL A 287 -14.78 -60.85 -39.51
CA VAL A 287 -16.03 -61.34 -40.12
C VAL A 287 -15.73 -61.64 -41.59
N GLY A 288 -15.72 -62.94 -41.92
CA GLY A 288 -15.93 -63.44 -43.26
C GLY A 288 -17.13 -64.37 -43.21
N TYR A 289 -18.17 -64.03 -43.98
CA TYR A 289 -18.98 -64.86 -44.88
C TYR A 289 -19.88 -63.91 -45.67
#